data_AF-A0AAI8BH13-F1
#
_entry.id   AF-A0AAI8BH13-F1
#
_cell.length_a   1.000
_cell.length_b   1.000
_cell.length_c   1.000
_cell.angle_alpha   90.00
_cell.angle_beta   90.00
_cell.angle_gamma   90.00
#
_symmetry.space_group_name_H-M   'P 1'
#
loop_
_entity.id
_entity.type
_entity.pdbx_description
1 polymer ?
#
loop_
_entity_poly.entity_id
_entity_poly.type
_entity_poly.pdbx_seq_one_letter_code
_entity_poly.pdbx_strand_id
1 'polypeptide(L)'
;MQNLQKTSKFYKIVFKIIFILIVISVPCFWAFAQQDYIPSIIDTAQLYIDEISHPLSLDTRIIGFLVSLIPVSVILYILALLIKLFASYERLEVFSYEVVSIYKRLGWGLVYYFIAQIIFEPLIS
;
A
#
# COMPACT_ATOMS: atom_id res chain seq x y z
N MET A 1 -24.92 -16.91 -10.77
CA MET A 1 -23.47 -17.19 -10.81
C MET A 1 -22.68 -16.19 -11.65
N GLN A 2 -23.12 -15.80 -12.86
CA GLN A 2 -22.42 -14.82 -13.71
C GLN A 2 -22.17 -13.45 -13.04
N ASN A 3 -23.08 -13.01 -12.16
CA ASN A 3 -22.90 -11.75 -11.43
C ASN A 3 -21.71 -11.80 -10.47
N LEU A 4 -21.48 -12.92 -9.76
CA LEU A 4 -20.34 -13.07 -8.85
C LEU A 4 -18.99 -12.99 -9.58
N GLN A 5 -18.90 -13.59 -10.77
CA GLN A 5 -17.67 -13.53 -11.58
C GLN A 5 -17.39 -12.11 -12.08
N LYS A 6 -18.42 -11.42 -12.60
CA LYS A 6 -18.30 -10.02 -13.06
C LYS A 6 -17.89 -9.09 -11.93
N THR A 7 -18.54 -9.22 -10.77
CA THR A 7 -18.21 -8.42 -9.58
C THR A 7 -16.79 -8.70 -9.09
N SER A 8 -16.37 -9.97 -9.03
CA SER A 8 -15.02 -10.34 -8.60
C SER A 8 -13.95 -9.80 -9.54
N LYS A 9 -14.19 -9.86 -10.86
CA LYS A 9 -13.31 -9.28 -11.87
C LYS A 9 -13.18 -7.76 -11.71
N PHE A 10 -14.28 -7.05 -11.44
CA PHE A 10 -14.26 -5.62 -11.16
C PHE A 10 -13.38 -5.29 -9.96
N TYR A 11 -13.60 -5.94 -8.82
CA TYR A 11 -12.78 -5.71 -7.61
C TYR A 11 -11.30 -6.03 -7.83
N LYS A 12 -10.99 -7.11 -8.55
CA LYS A 12 -9.61 -7.45 -8.93
C LYS A 12 -8.95 -6.31 -9.73
N ILE A 13 -9.67 -5.73 -10.69
CA ILE A 13 -9.18 -4.60 -11.49
C ILE A 13 -8.97 -3.37 -10.60
N VAL A 14 -9.93 -3.06 -9.73
CA VAL A 14 -9.82 -1.93 -8.78
C VAL A 14 -8.57 -2.09 -7.91
N PHE A 15 -8.37 -3.23 -7.26
CA PHE A 15 -7.19 -3.45 -6.42
C PHE A 15 -5.88 -3.41 -7.21
N LYS A 16 -5.87 -3.87 -8.47
CA LYS A 16 -4.70 -3.75 -9.35
C LYS A 16 -4.40 -2.29 -9.72
N ILE A 17 -5.42 -1.49 -10.00
CA ILE A 17 -5.27 -0.05 -10.26
C ILE A 17 -4.70 0.64 -9.02
N ILE A 18 -5.28 0.37 -7.85
CA ILE A 18 -4.78 0.91 -6.57
C ILE A 18 -3.31 0.50 -6.38
N PHE A 19 -2.94 -0.75 -6.67
CA PHE A 19 -1.56 -1.22 -6.51
C PHE A 19 -0.58 -0.40 -7.35
N ILE A 20 -0.92 -0.21 -8.62
CA ILE A 20 -0.09 0.57 -9.56
C ILE A 20 -0.02 2.04 -9.10
N LEU A 21 -1.15 2.59 -8.66
CA LEU A 21 -1.22 3.97 -8.19
C LEU A 21 -0.29 4.20 -6.99
N ILE A 22 -0.26 3.29 -6.02
CA ILE A 22 0.62 3.36 -4.85
C ILE A 22 2.09 3.28 -5.24
N VAL A 23 2.44 2.32 -6.10
CA VAL A 23 3.82 2.13 -6.55
C VAL A 23 4.36 3.38 -7.26
N ILE A 24 3.50 4.13 -7.94
CA ILE A 24 3.89 5.38 -8.61
C ILE A 24 3.84 6.57 -7.64
N SER A 25 2.83 6.65 -6.76
CA SER A 25 2.62 7.82 -5.91
C SER A 25 3.74 8.00 -4.89
N VAL A 26 4.27 6.92 -4.30
CA VAL A 26 5.28 7.02 -3.24
C VAL A 26 6.62 7.57 -3.75
N PRO A 27 7.22 7.07 -4.86
CA PRO A 27 8.40 7.71 -5.45
C PRO A 27 8.14 9.13 -5.93
N CYS A 28 6.96 9.40 -6.53
CA CYS A 28 6.61 10.76 -6.95
C CYS A 28 6.56 11.72 -5.77
N PHE A 29 5.94 11.33 -4.65
CA PHE A 29 5.88 12.14 -3.44
C PHE A 29 7.29 12.57 -2.98
N TRP A 30 8.21 11.62 -2.82
CA TRP A 30 9.58 11.93 -2.38
C TRP A 30 10.41 12.68 -3.43
N ALA A 31 10.17 12.46 -4.72
CA ALA A 31 10.82 13.21 -5.80
C ALA A 31 10.40 14.70 -5.79
N PHE A 32 9.13 14.96 -5.51
CA PHE A 32 8.52 16.30 -5.53
C PHE A 32 8.29 16.90 -4.14
N ALA A 33 8.81 16.29 -3.07
CA ALA A 33 8.62 16.74 -1.68
C ALA A 33 9.05 18.18 -1.37
N GLN A 34 9.70 18.87 -2.32
CA GLN A 34 10.09 20.29 -2.23
C GLN A 34 9.12 21.25 -2.89
N GLN A 35 8.27 20.76 -3.79
CA GLN A 35 7.30 21.60 -4.48
C GLN A 35 6.01 21.59 -3.68
N ASP A 36 5.45 22.79 -3.47
CA ASP A 36 4.20 22.98 -2.76
C ASP A 36 3.14 22.02 -3.31
N TYR A 37 2.75 21.07 -2.47
CA TYR A 37 1.48 20.37 -2.54
C TYR A 37 1.36 19.24 -3.58
N ILE A 38 2.05 18.12 -3.35
CA ILE A 38 1.56 16.81 -3.84
C ILE A 38 0.94 16.05 -2.67
N PRO A 39 -0.41 16.02 -2.55
CA PRO A 39 -1.08 15.23 -1.54
C PRO A 39 -0.76 13.76 -1.79
N SER A 40 -0.11 13.16 -0.81
CA SER A 40 0.10 11.72 -0.78
C SER A 40 -1.23 11.05 -0.39
N ILE A 41 -1.66 10.05 -1.16
CA ILE A 41 -2.92 9.33 -0.89
C ILE A 41 -2.76 8.31 0.26
N ILE A 42 -1.51 7.96 0.63
CA ILE A 42 -1.21 6.85 1.58
C ILE A 42 -0.01 7.13 2.50
N ASP A 43 1.00 7.85 2.03
CA ASP A 43 2.18 8.21 2.82
C ASP A 43 1.81 9.26 3.89
N THR A 44 1.85 8.84 5.15
CA THR A 44 1.62 9.68 6.33
C THR A 44 2.80 10.62 6.62
N ALA A 45 3.93 10.47 5.89
CA ALA A 45 5.08 11.35 5.99
C ALA A 45 4.75 12.84 5.74
N GLN A 46 3.67 13.14 5.00
CA GLN A 46 3.25 14.52 4.73
C GLN A 46 3.02 15.33 6.02
N LEU A 47 2.48 14.70 7.07
CA LEU A 47 2.24 15.37 8.36
C LEU A 47 3.53 15.89 9.00
N TYR A 48 4.65 15.20 8.76
CA TYR A 48 5.96 15.58 9.31
C TYR A 48 6.71 16.55 8.41
N ILE A 49 6.52 16.45 7.08
CA ILE A 49 7.16 17.36 6.12
C ILE A 49 6.57 18.78 6.21
N ASP A 50 5.27 18.91 6.45
CA ASP A 50 4.60 20.22 6.60
C ASP A 50 5.15 21.02 7.80
N GLU A 51 5.77 20.36 8.78
CA GLU A 51 6.43 21.02 9.93
C GLU A 51 7.85 21.55 9.61
N ILE A 52 8.45 21.13 8.49
CA ILE A 52 9.83 21.46 8.14
C ILE A 52 9.86 22.70 7.24
N SER A 53 10.33 23.83 7.78
CA SER A 53 10.38 25.12 7.05
C SER A 53 11.56 25.26 6.06
N HIS A 54 12.42 24.26 5.94
CA HIS A 54 13.63 24.30 5.11
C HIS A 54 13.57 23.26 3.98
N PRO A 55 14.14 23.55 2.80
CA PRO A 55 14.16 22.59 1.71
C PRO A 55 14.91 21.32 2.12
N LEU A 56 14.25 20.17 2.04
CA LEU A 56 14.88 18.87 2.35
C LEU A 56 16.04 18.62 1.40
N SER A 57 17.20 18.25 1.97
CA SER A 57 18.34 17.77 1.20
C SER A 57 17.98 16.48 0.43
N LEU A 58 18.71 16.19 -0.65
CA LEU A 58 18.50 14.96 -1.42
C LEU A 58 18.71 13.71 -0.56
N ASP A 59 19.68 13.73 0.35
CA ASP A 59 19.96 12.61 1.25
C ASP A 59 18.78 12.33 2.18
N THR A 60 18.19 13.38 2.77
CA THR A 60 16.99 13.26 3.63
C THR A 60 15.81 12.68 2.86
N ARG A 61 15.61 13.07 1.59
CA ARG A 61 14.53 12.52 0.76
C ARG A 61 14.72 11.05 0.43
N ILE A 62 15.96 10.63 0.15
CA ILE A 62 16.26 9.22 -0.11
C ILE A 62 16.00 8.39 1.15
N ILE A 63 16.43 8.87 2.32
CA ILE A 63 16.19 8.19 3.59
C ILE A 63 14.69 8.12 3.86
N GLY A 64 13.98 9.24 3.78
CA GLY A 64 12.53 9.27 3.98
C GLY A 64 11.78 8.33 3.03
N PHE A 65 12.17 8.29 1.75
CA PHE A 65 11.65 7.33 0.79
C PHE A 65 11.86 5.87 1.23
N LEU A 66 13.08 5.51 1.66
CA LEU A 66 13.38 4.17 2.14
C LEU A 66 12.59 3.80 3.41
N VAL A 67 12.38 4.76 4.30
CA VAL A 67 11.57 4.60 5.52
C VAL A 67 10.10 4.39 5.15
N SER A 68 9.54 5.20 4.25
CA SER A 68 8.16 5.05 3.76
C SER A 68 7.90 3.72 3.04
N LEU A 69 8.92 3.08 2.47
CA LEU A 69 8.77 1.74 1.89
C LEU A 69 8.39 0.67 2.91
N ILE A 70 8.69 0.86 4.20
CA ILE A 70 8.38 -0.11 5.26
C ILE A 70 6.87 -0.39 5.34
N PRO A 71 6.00 0.58 5.69
CA PRO A 71 4.55 0.36 5.74
C PRO A 71 3.95 0.14 4.34
N VAL A 72 4.47 0.82 3.31
CA VAL A 72 3.98 0.68 1.93
C VAL A 72 4.15 -0.74 1.40
N SER A 73 5.28 -1.40 1.69
CA SER A 73 5.51 -2.78 1.26
C SER A 73 4.48 -3.75 1.82
N VAL A 74 4.05 -3.55 3.06
CA VAL A 74 3.00 -4.36 3.70
C VAL A 74 1.64 -4.11 3.06
N ILE A 75 1.30 -2.86 2.75
CA ILE A 75 0.07 -2.52 2.03
C ILE A 75 0.06 -3.17 0.64
N LEU A 76 1.16 -3.09 -0.11
CA LEU A 76 1.28 -3.74 -1.41
C LEU A 76 1.14 -5.26 -1.31
N TYR A 77 1.69 -5.86 -0.25
CA TYR A 77 1.51 -7.29 0.03
C TYR A 77 0.03 -7.66 0.28
N ILE A 78 -0.68 -6.91 1.13
CA ILE A 78 -2.12 -7.10 1.40
C ILE A 78 -2.91 -6.97 0.09
N LEU A 79 -2.60 -5.96 -0.71
CA LEU A 79 -3.30 -5.69 -1.96
C LEU A 79 -3.05 -6.80 -2.99
N ALA A 80 -1.83 -7.34 -3.06
CA ALA A 80 -1.51 -8.52 -3.87
C ALA A 80 -2.30 -9.77 -3.42
N LEU A 81 -2.50 -9.95 -2.12
CA LEU A 81 -3.35 -11.03 -1.60
C LEU A 81 -4.83 -10.83 -1.95
N LEU A 82 -5.35 -9.60 -1.88
CA LEU A 82 -6.70 -9.27 -2.32
C LEU A 82 -6.89 -9.56 -3.81
N ILE A 83 -5.94 -9.17 -4.67
CA ILE A 83 -5.97 -9.47 -6.11
C ILE A 83 -6.05 -10.99 -6.33
N LYS A 84 -5.26 -11.79 -5.59
CA LYS A 84 -5.31 -13.27 -5.66
C LYS A 84 -6.64 -13.84 -5.16
N LEU A 85 -7.20 -13.26 -4.10
CA LEU A 85 -8.50 -13.67 -3.55
C LEU A 85 -9.60 -13.51 -4.60
N PHE A 86 -9.70 -12.31 -5.19
CA PHE A 86 -10.71 -12.03 -6.21
C PHE A 86 -10.48 -12.78 -7.53
N ALA A 87 -9.23 -13.12 -7.86
CA ALA A 87 -8.94 -14.03 -8.97
C ALA A 87 -9.48 -15.45 -8.72
N SER A 88 -9.48 -15.93 -7.48
CA SER A 88 -10.05 -17.24 -7.10
C SER A 88 -11.58 -17.20 -7.16
N TYR A 89 -12.19 -16.10 -6.71
CA TYR A 89 -13.64 -15.88 -6.81
C TYR A 89 -14.16 -15.77 -8.24
N GLU A 90 -13.37 -15.21 -9.16
CA GLU A 90 -13.69 -15.22 -10.59
C GLU A 90 -13.78 -16.65 -11.16
N ARG A 91 -12.98 -17.59 -10.63
CA ARG A 91 -13.02 -19.02 -10.97
C ARG A 91 -14.09 -19.81 -10.21
N LEU A 92 -14.92 -19.14 -9.40
CA LEU A 92 -15.94 -19.76 -8.52
C LEU A 92 -15.34 -20.65 -7.42
N GLU A 93 -14.04 -20.49 -7.12
CA GLU A 93 -13.36 -21.17 -6.03
C GLU A 93 -13.53 -20.35 -4.75
N VAL A 94 -14.54 -20.67 -3.94
CA VAL A 94 -14.88 -19.91 -2.73
C VAL A 94 -14.41 -20.61 -1.45
N PHE A 95 -14.49 -21.94 -1.40
CA PHE A 95 -14.13 -22.75 -0.23
C PHE A 95 -12.95 -23.68 -0.51
N SER A 96 -11.90 -23.14 -1.15
CA SER A 96 -10.67 -23.89 -1.35
C SER A 96 -9.69 -23.65 -0.20
N TYR A 97 -8.80 -24.61 0.03
CA TYR A 97 -7.68 -24.45 0.94
C TYR A 97 -6.85 -23.20 0.62
N GLU A 98 -6.70 -22.89 -0.68
CA GLU A 98 -5.98 -21.70 -1.14
C GLU A 98 -6.65 -20.41 -0.67
N VAL A 99 -7.98 -20.29 -0.79
CA VAL A 99 -8.72 -19.12 -0.31
C VAL A 99 -8.59 -18.95 1.19
N VAL A 100 -8.73 -20.03 1.98
CA VAL A 100 -8.55 -19.99 3.43
C VAL A 100 -7.14 -19.55 3.82
N SER A 101 -6.12 -20.03 3.10
CA SER A 101 -4.73 -19.62 3.29
C SER A 101 -4.51 -18.14 2.97
N ILE A 102 -5.14 -17.62 1.91
CA ILE A 102 -5.10 -16.19 1.55
C ILE A 102 -5.74 -15.35 2.66
N TYR A 103 -6.90 -15.76 3.19
CA TYR A 103 -7.54 -15.07 4.33
C TYR A 103 -6.65 -15.03 5.57
N LYS A 104 -6.00 -16.15 5.91
CA LYS A 104 -5.06 -16.20 7.05
C LYS A 104 -3.91 -15.21 6.84
N ARG A 105 -3.34 -15.15 5.63
CA ARG A 105 -2.26 -14.22 5.29
C ARG A 105 -2.72 -12.76 5.27
N LEU A 106 -3.95 -12.48 4.87
CA LEU A 106 -4.54 -11.13 4.97
C LEU A 106 -4.63 -10.68 6.43
N GLY A 107 -5.07 -11.56 7.33
CA GLY A 107 -5.08 -11.29 8.78
C GLY A 107 -3.68 -10.98 9.32
N TRP A 108 -2.69 -11.80 8.96
CA TRP A 108 -1.28 -11.52 9.32
C TRP A 108 -0.74 -10.24 8.69
N GLY A 109 -1.16 -9.91 7.47
CA GLY A 109 -0.81 -8.65 6.80
C GLY A 109 -1.23 -7.43 7.61
N LEU A 110 -2.41 -7.45 8.23
CA LEU A 110 -2.87 -6.38 9.12
C LEU A 110 -1.98 -6.26 10.37
N VAL A 111 -1.56 -7.38 10.96
CA VAL A 111 -0.63 -7.40 12.10
C VAL A 111 0.73 -6.83 11.69
N TYR A 112 1.26 -7.24 10.53
CA TYR A 112 2.51 -6.70 10.00
C TYR A 112 2.41 -5.21 9.68
N TYR A 113 1.24 -4.73 9.25
CA TYR A 113 1.03 -3.32 8.97
C TYR A 113 1.12 -2.50 10.26
N PHE A 114 0.50 -2.98 11.33
CA PHE A 114 0.61 -2.35 12.64
C PHE A 114 2.06 -2.32 13.16
N ILE A 115 2.79 -3.43 13.04
CA ILE A 115 4.22 -3.49 13.39
C ILE A 115 5.04 -2.53 12.54
N ALA A 116 4.76 -2.45 11.23
CA ALA A 116 5.43 -1.54 10.31
C ALA A 116 5.21 -0.07 10.70
N GLN A 117 4.01 0.29 11.16
CA GLN A 117 3.72 1.65 11.64
C GLN A 117 4.48 1.99 12.92
N ILE A 118 4.57 1.06 13.88
CA ILE A 118 5.37 1.24 15.11
C ILE A 118 6.85 1.52 14.79
N ILE A 119 7.39 0.91 13.73
CA ILE A 119 8.76 1.14 13.29
C ILE A 119 8.86 2.44 12.48
N PHE A 120 7.88 2.72 11.62
CA PHE A 120 7.88 3.88 10.73
C PHE A 120 7.81 5.22 11.48
N GLU A 121 6.88 5.35 12.44
CA GLU A 121 6.67 6.59 13.20
C GLU A 121 7.95 7.17 13.81
N PRO A 122 8.76 6.43 14.60
CA PRO A 122 9.99 6.97 15.20
C PRO A 122 11.13 7.18 14.19
N LEU A 123 11.05 6.61 12.99
CA LEU A 123 12.09 6.78 11.96
C LEU A 123 11.82 8.02 11.09
N ILE A 124 10.56 8.43 10.97
CA ILE A 124 10.15 9.58 10.14
C ILE A 124 9.99 10.86 10.95
N SER A 125 9.67 10.77 12.25
CA SER A 125 9.60 11.90 13.19
C SER A 125 10.98 12.41 13.59
#